data_AF-A0A3R9KLE1-F1
#
_entry.id   AF-A0A3R9KLE1-F1
#
_cell.length_a   1.000
_cell.length_b   1.000
_cell.length_c   1.000
_cell.angle_alpha   90.00
_cell.angle_beta   90.00
_cell.angle_gamma   90.00
#
_symmetry.space_group_name_H-M   'P 1'
#
loop_
_entity.id
_entity.type
_entity.pdbx_description
1 polymer ?
#
loop_
_entity_poly.entity_id
_entity_poly.type
_entity_poly.pdbx_seq_one_letter_code
_entity_poly.pdbx_strand_id
1 'polypeptide(L)'
;MSLTYRVKGLDKFLREVQRKGRQAPIAVDRELNRSSLRVERLAKLYAPWDTGWMSENIYSMQAKFMGYKVISPAYYSIYVELGTRKMAPQPFMHPAVQEEYPKLMSNLNKMFKR
;
A
#
# COMPACT_ATOMS: atom_id res chain seq x y z
N MET A 1 -22.01 32.43 -36.68
CA MET A 1 -22.83 32.80 -35.51
C MET A 1 -22.13 32.29 -34.25
N SER A 2 -21.81 33.17 -33.30
CA SER A 2 -21.21 32.80 -32.01
C SER A 2 -22.26 32.92 -30.90
N LEU A 3 -22.40 31.87 -30.08
CA LEU A 3 -23.31 31.84 -28.95
C LEU A 3 -22.50 32.10 -27.67
N THR A 4 -22.71 33.24 -27.02
CA THR A 4 -21.99 33.64 -25.81
C THR A 4 -22.89 33.45 -24.59
N TYR A 5 -22.52 32.59 -23.65
CA TYR A 5 -23.25 32.36 -22.40
C TYR A 5 -22.37 32.60 -21.17
N ARG A 6 -22.95 33.16 -20.11
CA ARG A 6 -22.25 33.52 -18.87
C ARG A 6 -22.51 32.49 -17.77
N VAL A 7 -21.51 31.67 -17.47
CA VAL A 7 -21.59 30.68 -16.37
C VAL A 7 -21.19 31.34 -15.06
N LYS A 8 -22.13 31.44 -14.10
CA LYS A 8 -21.81 31.90 -12.74
C LYS A 8 -21.25 30.73 -11.92
N GLY A 9 -20.12 30.95 -11.25
CA GLY A 9 -19.55 29.96 -10.31
C GLY A 9 -18.51 29.00 -10.89
N LEU A 10 -18.18 29.11 -12.19
CA LEU A 10 -17.14 28.29 -12.82
C LEU A 10 -15.78 28.43 -12.10
N ASP A 11 -15.38 29.64 -11.72
CA ASP A 11 -14.12 29.88 -11.01
C ASP A 11 -14.07 29.24 -9.62
N LYS A 12 -15.22 29.13 -8.94
CA LYS A 12 -15.32 28.44 -7.65
C LYS A 12 -15.16 26.93 -7.84
N PHE A 13 -15.86 26.38 -8.84
CA PHE A 13 -15.72 24.97 -9.21
C PHE A 13 -14.29 24.62 -9.62
N LEU A 14 -13.66 25.42 -10.49
CA LEU A 14 -12.28 25.22 -10.92
C LEU A 14 -11.30 25.23 -9.73
N ARG A 15 -11.46 26.17 -8.79
CA ARG A 15 -10.63 26.21 -7.56
C ARG A 15 -10.82 24.97 -6.69
N GLU A 16 -12.06 24.52 -6.49
CA GLU A 16 -12.33 23.32 -5.69
C GLU A 16 -11.79 22.05 -6.34
N VAL A 17 -11.94 21.91 -7.66
CA VAL A 17 -11.40 20.78 -8.43
C VAL A 17 -9.87 20.78 -8.37
N GLN A 18 -9.22 21.92 -8.59
CA GLN A 18 -7.76 22.03 -8.48
C GLN A 18 -7.26 21.69 -7.07
N ARG A 19 -7.95 22.13 -6.02
CA ARG A 19 -7.59 21.81 -4.63
C ARG A 19 -7.73 20.32 -4.35
N LYS A 20 -8.85 19.70 -4.76
CA LYS A 20 -9.07 18.25 -4.62
C LYS A 20 -8.03 17.44 -5.40
N GLY A 21 -7.65 17.89 -6.60
CA GLY A 21 -6.60 17.26 -7.40
C GLY A 21 -5.24 17.20 -6.71
N ARG A 22 -4.88 18.21 -5.91
CA ARG A 22 -3.63 18.20 -5.12
C ARG A 22 -3.72 17.36 -3.84
N GLN A 23 -4.91 17.28 -3.24
CA GLN A 23 -5.12 16.54 -1.99
C GLN A 23 -5.26 15.03 -2.21
N ALA A 24 -5.80 14.61 -3.35
CA ALA A 24 -5.95 13.20 -3.72
C ALA A 24 -4.64 12.38 -3.61
N PRO A 25 -3.51 12.76 -4.26
CA PRO A 25 -2.29 11.97 -4.19
C PRO A 25 -1.69 11.91 -2.78
N ILE A 26 -1.81 12.98 -1.98
CA ILE A 26 -1.36 13.00 -0.58
C ILE A 26 -2.19 12.03 0.28
N ALA A 27 -3.50 12.00 0.04
CA ALA A 27 -4.39 11.10 0.75
C ALA A 27 -4.10 9.63 0.37
N VAL A 28 -3.88 9.36 -0.91
CA VAL A 28 -3.47 8.03 -1.40
C VAL A 28 -2.14 7.60 -0.80
N ASP A 29 -1.12 8.46 -0.81
CA ASP A 29 0.20 8.17 -0.22
C ASP A 29 0.09 7.80 1.27
N ARG A 30 -0.75 8.53 2.02
CA ARG A 30 -1.03 8.22 3.42
C ARG A 30 -1.70 6.86 3.61
N GLU A 31 -2.63 6.48 2.74
CA GLU A 31 -3.28 5.17 2.82
C GLU A 31 -2.32 4.04 2.41
N LEU A 32 -1.46 4.26 1.42
CA LEU A 32 -0.42 3.32 1.04
C LEU A 32 0.57 3.07 2.18
N ASN A 33 0.98 4.11 2.90
CA ASN A 33 1.81 3.97 4.11
C ASN A 33 1.14 3.10 5.18
N ARG A 34 -0.16 3.36 5.45
CA ARG A 34 -0.91 2.55 6.41
C ARG A 34 -1.02 1.10 5.97
N SER A 35 -1.26 0.87 4.68
CA SER A 35 -1.32 -0.48 4.12
C SER A 35 0.03 -1.18 4.21
N SER A 36 1.16 -0.50 3.92
CA SER A 36 2.48 -1.10 4.08
C SER A 36 2.80 -1.50 5.52
N LEU A 37 2.38 -0.70 6.51
CA LEU A 37 2.50 -1.06 7.93
C LEU A 37 1.61 -2.24 8.32
N ARG A 38 0.42 -2.39 7.70
CA ARG A 38 -0.44 -3.56 7.90
C ARG A 38 0.18 -4.81 7.29
N VAL A 39 0.71 -4.73 6.07
CA VAL A 39 1.46 -5.83 5.43
C VAL A 39 2.67 -6.21 6.27
N GLU A 40 3.45 -5.24 6.75
CA GLU A 40 4.59 -5.50 7.64
C GLU A 40 4.13 -6.31 8.86
N ARG A 41 3.10 -5.86 9.57
CA ARG A 41 2.57 -6.58 10.73
C ARG A 41 2.13 -8.00 10.38
N LEU A 42 1.39 -8.19 9.30
CA LEU A 42 0.92 -9.52 8.88
C LEU A 42 2.10 -10.43 8.51
N ALA A 43 3.10 -9.89 7.78
CA ALA A 43 4.30 -10.63 7.43
C ALA A 43 5.09 -11.05 8.68
N LYS A 44 5.16 -10.21 9.71
CA LYS A 44 5.75 -10.57 11.01
C LYS A 44 5.00 -11.70 11.72
N LEU A 45 3.66 -11.69 11.63
CA LEU A 45 2.80 -12.71 12.26
C LEU A 45 2.87 -14.06 11.56
N TYR A 46 2.96 -14.06 10.22
CA TYR A 46 3.04 -15.29 9.44
C TYR A 46 4.44 -15.86 9.32
N ALA A 47 5.47 -15.04 9.55
CA ALA A 47 6.85 -15.47 9.52
C ALA A 47 7.06 -16.61 10.54
N PRO A 48 7.64 -17.75 10.11
CA PRO A 48 7.99 -18.84 11.01
C PRO A 48 8.88 -18.36 12.16
N TRP A 49 8.50 -18.75 13.38
CA TRP A 49 9.20 -18.34 14.58
C TRP A 49 10.15 -19.46 15.04
N ASP A 50 11.44 -19.27 14.75
CA ASP A 50 12.52 -20.10 15.28
C ASP A 50 13.31 -19.28 16.32
N THR A 51 14.24 -18.44 15.86
CA THR A 51 14.99 -17.49 16.71
C THR A 51 14.34 -16.11 16.82
N GLY A 52 13.28 -15.84 16.06
CA GLY A 52 12.61 -14.54 15.99
C GLY A 52 13.32 -13.48 15.14
N TRP A 53 14.59 -13.69 14.75
CA TRP A 53 15.37 -12.68 14.03
C TRP A 53 14.73 -12.25 12.70
N MET A 54 14.25 -13.20 11.89
CA MET A 54 13.64 -12.90 10.60
C MET A 54 12.34 -12.11 10.76
N SER A 55 11.44 -12.55 11.64
CA SER A 55 10.16 -11.91 11.89
C SER A 55 10.35 -10.49 12.45
N GLU A 56 11.23 -10.30 13.42
CA GLU A 56 11.44 -8.98 14.03
C GLU A 56 12.01 -7.95 13.06
N ASN A 57 12.87 -8.39 12.13
CA ASN A 57 13.56 -7.50 11.20
C ASN A 57 12.80 -7.25 9.89
N ILE A 58 11.56 -7.75 9.70
CA ILE A 58 10.74 -7.32 8.57
C ILE A 58 10.36 -5.84 8.76
N TYR A 59 10.50 -5.02 7.73
CA TYR A 59 10.14 -3.60 7.82
C TYR A 59 9.52 -3.09 6.54
N SER A 60 8.69 -2.06 6.68
CA SER A 60 8.18 -1.27 5.57
C SER A 60 9.00 0.02 5.39
N MET A 61 9.20 0.42 4.14
CA MET A 61 9.88 1.67 3.79
C MET A 61 9.22 2.34 2.60
N GLN A 62 9.26 3.67 2.57
CA GLN A 62 8.87 4.44 1.40
C GLN A 62 10.00 4.38 0.36
N ALA A 63 9.73 3.82 -0.81
CA ALA A 63 10.69 3.76 -1.91
C ALA A 63 10.59 4.96 -2.85
N LYS A 64 9.38 5.52 -2.99
CA LYS A 64 9.08 6.74 -3.74
C LYS A 64 7.74 7.31 -3.30
N PHE A 65 7.39 8.50 -3.78
CA PHE A 65 6.05 9.04 -3.59
C PHE A 65 4.99 8.08 -4.14
N MET A 66 3.98 7.73 -3.33
CA MET A 66 2.97 6.71 -3.61
C MET A 66 3.55 5.30 -3.90
N GLY A 67 4.72 4.98 -3.34
CA GLY A 67 5.36 3.68 -3.53
C GLY A 67 6.08 3.20 -2.28
N TYR A 68 5.55 2.15 -1.67
CA TYR A 68 6.10 1.52 -0.47
C TYR A 68 6.60 0.12 -0.77
N LYS A 69 7.60 -0.32 -0.01
CA LYS A 69 8.15 -1.68 -0.04
C LYS A 69 8.08 -2.28 1.35
N VAL A 70 7.86 -3.58 1.42
CA VAL A 70 8.01 -4.38 2.64
C VAL A 70 9.14 -5.37 2.38
N ILE A 71 10.13 -5.40 3.26
CA ILE A 71 11.40 -6.09 3.05
C ILE A 71 11.66 -7.02 4.24
N SER A 72 12.04 -8.26 3.95
CA SER A 72 12.64 -9.15 4.95
C SER A 72 14.14 -9.22 4.65
N PRO A 73 15.01 -8.67 5.50
CA PRO A 73 16.45 -8.56 5.23
C PRO A 73 17.22 -9.87 5.47
N ALA A 74 16.59 -10.92 6.01
CA ALA A 74 17.28 -12.19 6.20
C ALA A 74 17.65 -12.79 4.85
N TYR A 75 18.92 -13.16 4.69
CA TYR A 75 19.38 -13.86 3.48
C TYR A 75 18.59 -15.14 3.20
N TYR A 76 18.11 -15.80 4.25
CA TYR A 76 17.35 -17.03 4.14
C TYR A 76 15.84 -16.82 3.95
N SER A 77 15.33 -15.59 4.05
CA SER A 77 13.89 -15.29 3.94
C SER A 77 13.28 -15.78 2.63
N ILE A 78 14.03 -15.67 1.53
CA ILE A 78 13.56 -16.13 0.22
C ILE A 78 13.40 -17.66 0.16
N TYR A 79 14.29 -18.40 0.82
CA TYR A 79 14.22 -19.86 0.90
C TYR A 79 13.07 -20.31 1.81
N VAL A 80 12.74 -19.53 2.83
CA VAL A 80 11.56 -19.77 3.68
C VAL A 80 10.28 -19.51 2.89
N GLU A 81 10.20 -18.38 2.19
CA GLU A 81 9.01 -18.00 1.41
C GLU A 81 8.69 -19.00 0.29
N LEU A 82 9.71 -19.39 -0.49
CA LEU A 82 9.53 -20.21 -1.70
C LEU A 82 9.85 -21.70 -1.50
N GLY A 83 10.44 -22.07 -0.37
CA GLY A 83 10.92 -23.42 -0.12
C GLY A 83 12.22 -23.74 -0.85
N THR A 84 12.76 -24.91 -0.58
CA THR A 84 13.94 -25.48 -1.23
C THR A 84 13.72 -26.96 -1.52
N ARG A 85 14.67 -27.63 -2.19
CA ARG A 85 14.61 -29.08 -2.43
C ARG A 85 14.36 -29.90 -1.14
N LYS A 86 14.83 -29.44 0.02
CA LYS A 86 14.76 -30.16 1.30
C LYS A 86 13.76 -29.56 2.31
N MET A 87 13.07 -28.48 1.95
CA MET A 87 12.18 -27.76 2.87
C MET A 87 10.96 -27.25 2.10
N ALA A 88 9.76 -27.61 2.56
CA ALA A 88 8.52 -27.08 2.00
C ALA A 88 8.43 -25.55 2.19
N PRO A 89 7.77 -24.81 1.27
CA PRO A 89 7.58 -23.38 1.41
C PRO A 89 6.74 -23.05 2.64
N GLN A 90 7.16 -22.01 3.36
CA GLN A 90 6.44 -21.41 4.48
C GLN A 90 6.24 -19.93 4.16
N PRO A 91 5.32 -19.61 3.23
CA PRO A 91 5.14 -18.25 2.76
C PRO A 91 4.56 -17.37 3.85
N PHE A 92 5.11 -16.16 3.98
CA PHE A 92 4.70 -15.16 4.97
C PHE A 92 4.51 -13.78 4.34
N MET A 93 5.29 -13.44 3.30
CA MET A 93 5.15 -12.17 2.58
C MET A 93 3.96 -12.19 1.61
N HIS A 94 3.87 -13.23 0.78
CA HIS A 94 2.79 -13.36 -0.19
C HIS A 94 1.40 -13.38 0.47
N PRO A 95 1.13 -14.20 1.51
CA PRO A 95 -0.17 -14.19 2.19
C PRO A 95 -0.46 -12.84 2.88
N ALA A 96 0.55 -12.17 3.44
CA ALA A 96 0.37 -10.84 4.03
C ALA A 96 -0.12 -9.80 3.02
N VAL A 97 0.43 -9.83 1.80
CA VAL A 97 -0.02 -8.94 0.71
C VAL A 97 -1.42 -9.34 0.23
N GLN A 98 -1.69 -10.63 0.06
CA GLN A 98 -2.99 -11.12 -0.40
C GLN A 98 -4.12 -10.73 0.57
N GLU A 99 -3.90 -10.84 1.88
CA GLU A 99 -4.91 -10.46 2.87
C GLU A 99 -5.15 -8.94 2.91
N GLU A 100 -4.10 -8.14 2.76
CA GLU A 100 -4.22 -6.69 2.82
C GLU A 100 -4.77 -6.07 1.52
N TYR A 101 -4.54 -6.71 0.37
CA TYR A 101 -4.98 -6.22 -0.94
C TYR A 101 -6.46 -5.79 -1.00
N PRO A 102 -7.45 -6.61 -0.61
CA PRO A 102 -8.85 -6.20 -0.64
C PRO A 102 -9.16 -5.02 0.29
N LYS A 103 -8.49 -4.94 1.45
CA LYS A 103 -8.65 -3.84 2.42
C LYS A 103 -8.14 -2.53 1.83
N LEU A 104 -6.95 -2.54 1.23
CA LEU A 104 -6.38 -1.39 0.52
C LEU A 104 -7.31 -0.93 -0.60
N MET A 105 -7.76 -1.83 -1.48
CA MET A 105 -8.63 -1.47 -2.60
C MET A 105 -9.98 -0.90 -2.13
N SER A 106 -10.57 -1.48 -1.09
CA SER A 106 -11.77 -0.93 -0.46
C SER A 106 -11.54 0.49 0.06
N ASN A 107 -10.43 0.75 0.75
CA ASN A 107 -10.12 2.06 1.30
C ASN A 107 -9.88 3.10 0.20
N LEU A 108 -9.10 2.75 -0.84
CA LEU A 108 -8.88 3.62 -1.99
C LEU A 108 -10.21 3.94 -2.69
N ASN A 109 -11.07 2.95 -2.92
CA ASN A 109 -12.38 3.17 -3.53
C ASN A 109 -13.24 4.15 -2.71
N LYS A 110 -13.25 4.03 -1.38
CA LYS A 110 -13.98 4.95 -0.49
C LYS A 110 -13.48 6.40 -0.59
N MET A 111 -12.21 6.63 -0.92
CA MET A 111 -11.64 7.97 -1.04
C MET A 111 -12.11 8.70 -2.30
N PHE A 112 -12.49 7.95 -3.34
CA PHE A 112 -12.92 8.49 -4.63
C PHE A 112 -14.42 8.32 -4.88
N LYS A 113 -15.11 7.50 -4.08
CA LYS A 113 -16.56 7.36 -4.14
C LYS A 113 -17.22 8.68 -3.75
N ARG A 114 -18.06 9.20 -4.65
CA ARG A 114 -18.93 10.35 -4.43
C ARG A 114 -20.08 9.99 -3.52
#